data_AF-A0A410P2Q0-F1
#
_entry.id   AF-A0A410P2Q0-F1
#
_cell.length_a   1.000
_cell.length_b   1.000
_cell.length_c   1.000
_cell.angle_alpha   90.00
_cell.angle_beta   90.00
_cell.angle_gamma   90.00
#
_symmetry.space_group_name_H-M   'P 1'
#
loop_
_entity.id
_entity.type
_entity.pdbx_description
1 polymer ?
#
loop_
_entity_poly.entity_id
_entity_poly.type
_entity_poly.pdbx_seq_one_letter_code
_entity_poly.pdbx_strand_id
1 'polypeptide(L)'
;MHKKIFSIAILVFFCLCFEFSLDAAQDAGSSPNDPSAAPVKIYISSYATNKKNERGLFTTDFIVPLYYSSGKDTLFFFDPKYTATTPEANEINQGLGLRHIFNDSFILGVNVFFDRRQSHAGKWYSQAGLGLEYLSYPLDIRLNWYKPLTAAKVVDDGYAFGSTSLQYWENKEEPLQGLDFELGGPVFDRCTRTRAYVGGFFYQSRLAKDVNGFRFRTETSLTPWFSLDTIVDAKAGGKVEFMGGVRFIFPFDWGNISKGKRRIAAPATANSYVEDRIFERVVRDLDIQSATSKKQEDVSGMETIFADNSNTSGTEDGTLACPWNTLDEALNDSRYVGQGGTAKVIYVAQGDGTAAGYTGNYVLADDTTLWGSGYDGGYKGISAPGYPVIDGGGAGNVVTLGHTNVLMGVRIQNGYYGVYAESVSVTIKNNVFTDNVSNGIDIKTYTGSPACEISSNTATGNGYGIYLRSYNSSAPSYTVSANTVTDNTNNGIVLQSFDSSAITSSVSGNTMSDNGSGAANHNGLSLLAKDGTTLNISVYRNIISSNDPVGVRIGSTVANYNGTYNVDFGGGSLGSEGLNSIYSNVLYDYNNLQASTISAQSNWWGTADPQASQFNGAVDYSHWLVSDPN
;
A
#
# COMPACT_ATOMS: atom_id res chain seq x y z
N MET A 1 12.23 -7.90 18.91
CA MET A 1 10.86 -8.27 19.36
C MET A 1 10.72 -9.75 19.72
N HIS A 2 11.46 -10.63 19.04
CA HIS A 2 11.36 -12.10 19.05
C HIS A 2 11.49 -12.79 20.41
N LYS A 3 12.39 -12.31 21.28
CA LYS A 3 12.51 -12.85 22.65
C LYS A 3 11.32 -12.50 23.55
N LYS A 4 10.67 -11.34 23.35
CA LYS A 4 9.56 -10.89 24.20
C LYS A 4 8.26 -11.62 23.88
N ILE A 5 7.95 -11.87 22.61
CA ILE A 5 6.74 -12.61 22.21
C ILE A 5 6.86 -14.10 22.61
N PHE A 6 8.04 -14.70 22.47
CA PHE A 6 8.32 -16.07 22.92
C PHE A 6 8.14 -16.24 24.43
N SER A 7 8.69 -15.32 25.23
CA SER A 7 8.49 -15.34 26.69
C SER A 7 7.04 -15.07 27.09
N ILE A 8 6.32 -14.19 26.39
CA ILE A 8 4.92 -13.87 26.70
C ILE A 8 3.97 -15.00 26.28
N ALA A 9 4.18 -15.66 25.14
CA ALA A 9 3.35 -16.78 24.70
C ALA A 9 3.51 -17.98 25.64
N ILE A 10 4.74 -18.31 26.05
CA ILE A 10 4.98 -19.36 27.05
C ILE A 10 4.37 -18.98 28.40
N LEU A 11 4.47 -17.72 28.83
CA LEU A 11 3.96 -17.26 30.12
C LEU A 11 2.42 -17.18 30.16
N VAL A 12 1.78 -16.64 29.11
CA VAL A 12 0.32 -16.53 28.98
C VAL A 12 -0.30 -17.92 28.80
N PHE A 13 0.36 -18.82 28.07
CA PHE A 13 -0.08 -20.20 27.94
C PHE A 13 0.12 -20.98 29.25
N PHE A 14 1.23 -20.77 29.97
CA PHE A 14 1.39 -21.27 31.34
C PHE A 14 0.27 -20.80 32.26
N CYS A 15 -0.12 -19.52 32.18
CA CYS A 15 -1.19 -18.92 33.00
C CYS A 15 -2.59 -19.45 32.65
N LEU A 16 -2.93 -19.58 31.36
CA LEU A 16 -4.24 -20.11 30.91
C LEU A 16 -4.39 -21.60 31.24
N CYS A 17 -3.32 -22.40 31.09
CA CYS A 17 -3.29 -23.77 31.58
C CYS A 17 -3.34 -23.84 33.11
N PHE A 18 -2.80 -22.84 33.83
CA PHE A 18 -2.88 -22.73 35.28
C PHE A 18 -4.32 -22.54 35.75
N GLU A 19 -5.08 -21.62 35.14
CA GLU A 19 -6.46 -21.31 35.53
C GLU A 19 -7.44 -22.43 35.15
N PHE A 20 -7.39 -22.98 33.93
CA PHE A 20 -8.30 -24.07 33.52
C PHE A 20 -8.07 -25.37 34.31
N SER A 21 -6.84 -25.63 34.76
CA SER A 21 -6.53 -26.82 35.56
C SER A 21 -6.84 -26.66 37.04
N LEU A 22 -6.90 -25.43 37.56
CA LEU A 22 -7.27 -25.15 38.95
C LEU A 22 -8.74 -25.49 39.22
N ASP A 23 -9.63 -25.20 38.26
CA ASP A 23 -11.05 -25.60 38.33
C ASP A 23 -11.23 -27.11 38.15
N ALA A 24 -10.53 -27.74 37.19
CA ALA A 24 -10.63 -29.19 36.98
C ALA A 24 -10.04 -30.03 38.14
N ALA A 25 -9.04 -29.50 38.85
CA ALA A 25 -8.43 -30.16 40.00
C ALA A 25 -9.22 -29.98 41.32
N GLN A 26 -10.11 -28.98 41.41
CA GLN A 26 -10.94 -28.76 42.61
C GLN A 26 -12.07 -29.78 42.76
N ASP A 27 -12.52 -30.42 41.67
CA ASP A 27 -13.66 -31.37 41.68
C ASP A 27 -13.25 -32.85 41.73
N ALA A 28 -11.96 -33.17 41.63
CA ALA A 28 -11.45 -34.55 41.66
C ALA A 28 -11.02 -34.96 43.08
N GLY A 29 -11.98 -35.32 43.94
CA GLY A 29 -11.69 -35.97 45.21
C GLY A 29 -11.21 -37.42 45.00
N SER A 30 -9.90 -37.68 45.08
CA SER A 30 -9.38 -39.06 45.22
C SER A 30 -7.91 -39.16 45.70
N SER A 31 -7.63 -40.33 46.28
CA SER A 31 -6.48 -40.83 47.07
C SER A 31 -5.07 -40.67 46.44
N PRO A 32 -3.96 -40.74 47.22
CA PRO A 32 -2.58 -40.54 46.75
C PRO A 32 -2.02 -41.56 45.73
N ASN A 33 -2.83 -42.53 45.29
CA ASN A 33 -2.46 -43.60 44.34
C ASN A 33 -3.51 -43.73 43.22
N ASP A 34 -4.12 -42.65 42.74
CA ASP A 34 -5.13 -42.73 41.69
C ASP A 34 -4.50 -43.09 40.32
N PRO A 35 -4.82 -44.28 39.74
CA PRO A 35 -4.37 -44.68 38.41
C PRO A 35 -4.96 -43.84 37.25
N SER A 36 -5.81 -42.84 37.55
CA SER A 36 -6.42 -41.91 36.60
C SER A 36 -5.55 -40.71 36.19
N ALA A 37 -4.38 -40.49 36.83
CA ALA A 37 -3.53 -39.34 36.54
C ALA A 37 -2.79 -39.48 35.19
N ALA A 38 -3.42 -39.04 34.12
CA ALA A 38 -2.83 -39.01 32.78
C ALA A 38 -1.72 -37.95 32.67
N PRO A 39 -0.54 -38.26 32.09
CA PRO A 39 0.52 -37.28 31.93
C PRO A 39 0.19 -36.28 30.81
N VAL A 40 0.53 -35.01 31.03
CA VAL A 40 0.66 -34.02 29.96
C VAL A 40 1.97 -34.28 29.24
N LYS A 41 1.93 -34.50 27.92
CA LYS A 41 3.16 -34.62 27.12
C LYS A 41 3.43 -33.32 26.37
N ILE A 42 4.66 -32.84 26.49
CA ILE A 42 5.17 -31.69 25.72
C ILE A 42 6.21 -32.19 24.74
N TYR A 43 6.04 -31.84 23.48
CA TYR A 43 6.94 -32.11 22.38
C TYR A 43 7.56 -30.79 21.92
N ILE A 44 8.88 -30.71 21.96
CA ILE A 44 9.62 -29.57 21.42
C ILE A 44 10.46 -30.08 20.27
N SER A 45 10.21 -29.57 19.07
CA SER A 45 10.87 -30.03 17.85
C SER A 45 11.52 -28.88 17.12
N SER A 46 12.67 -29.15 16.49
CA SER A 46 13.31 -28.24 15.55
C SER A 46 13.70 -29.01 14.30
N TYR A 47 13.38 -28.46 13.13
CA TYR A 47 13.68 -29.03 11.82
C TYR A 47 14.47 -28.04 10.98
N ALA A 48 15.43 -28.56 10.21
CA ALA A 48 16.14 -27.83 9.17
C ALA A 48 15.85 -28.46 7.81
N THR A 49 15.73 -27.62 6.78
CA THR A 49 15.44 -28.06 5.40
C THR A 49 16.59 -27.77 4.45
N ASN A 50 16.64 -28.51 3.34
CA ASN A 50 17.59 -28.28 2.24
C ASN A 50 17.16 -27.17 1.26
N LYS A 51 16.13 -26.37 1.55
CA LYS A 51 15.63 -25.33 0.63
C LYS A 51 16.66 -24.22 0.44
N LYS A 52 16.75 -23.67 -0.79
CA LYS A 52 17.34 -22.33 -1.02
C LYS A 52 16.63 -21.36 -0.05
N ASN A 53 17.39 -20.78 0.89
CA ASN A 53 16.96 -19.92 2.01
C ASN A 53 16.81 -20.58 3.40
N GLU A 54 17.32 -21.81 3.60
CA GLU A 54 17.52 -22.41 4.93
C GLU A 54 16.28 -22.35 5.83
N ARG A 55 15.13 -22.84 5.32
CA ARG A 55 13.91 -22.85 6.14
C ARG A 55 14.14 -23.68 7.39
N GLY A 56 14.01 -23.03 8.55
CA GLY A 56 13.98 -23.66 9.86
C GLY A 56 12.55 -23.68 10.37
N LEU A 57 12.17 -24.74 11.07
CA LEU A 57 10.88 -24.84 11.76
C LEU A 57 11.15 -25.13 13.23
N PHE A 58 10.49 -24.38 14.09
CA PHE A 58 10.43 -24.65 15.52
C PHE A 58 8.98 -24.88 15.92
N THR A 59 8.71 -26.02 16.56
CA THR A 59 7.36 -26.43 16.94
C THR A 59 7.30 -26.80 18.41
N THR A 60 6.26 -26.31 19.08
CA THR A 60 5.82 -26.81 20.39
C THR A 60 4.44 -27.42 20.27
N ASP A 61 4.28 -28.63 20.77
CA ASP A 61 3.09 -29.48 20.62
C ASP A 61 2.79 -30.14 21.98
N PHE A 62 1.52 -30.16 22.36
CA PHE A 62 1.08 -30.60 23.67
C PHE A 62 -0.04 -31.63 23.53
N ILE A 63 0.00 -32.68 24.35
CA ILE A 63 -1.17 -33.54 24.58
C ILE A 63 -1.59 -33.30 26.01
N VAL A 64 -2.70 -32.55 26.17
CA VAL A 64 -3.30 -32.22 27.47
C VAL A 64 -4.53 -33.10 27.67
N PRO A 65 -4.47 -34.13 28.54
CA PRO A 65 -5.63 -34.95 28.85
C PRO A 65 -6.74 -34.10 29.47
N LEU A 66 -7.92 -34.12 28.87
CA LEU A 66 -9.15 -33.55 29.43
C LEU A 66 -9.96 -34.63 30.16
N TYR A 67 -9.89 -35.86 29.67
CA TYR A 67 -10.45 -37.04 30.31
C TYR A 67 -9.62 -38.27 29.95
N TYR A 68 -9.33 -39.10 30.94
CA TYR A 68 -8.69 -40.40 30.76
C TYR A 68 -9.43 -41.45 31.58
N SER A 69 -9.88 -42.53 30.95
CA SER A 69 -10.70 -43.54 31.62
C SER A 69 -9.90 -44.28 32.69
N SER A 70 -10.59 -44.72 33.74
CA SER A 70 -9.99 -45.56 34.80
C SER A 70 -9.49 -46.91 34.26
N GLY A 71 -10.11 -47.40 33.19
CA GLY A 71 -9.68 -48.57 32.42
C GLY A 71 -8.45 -48.33 31.52
N LYS A 72 -7.95 -47.09 31.46
CA LYS A 72 -6.78 -46.68 30.65
C LYS A 72 -6.92 -46.92 29.15
N ASP A 73 -8.16 -47.06 28.68
CA ASP A 73 -8.50 -47.37 27.29
C ASP A 73 -8.91 -46.14 26.49
N THR A 74 -9.34 -45.04 27.13
CA THR A 74 -9.97 -43.90 26.45
C THR A 74 -9.33 -42.59 26.88
N LEU A 75 -8.86 -41.80 25.92
CA LEU A 75 -8.30 -40.48 26.13
C LEU A 75 -9.04 -39.44 25.29
N PHE A 76 -9.64 -38.45 25.95
CA PHE A 76 -10.06 -37.20 25.32
C PHE A 76 -9.07 -36.10 25.70
N PHE A 77 -8.56 -35.35 24.72
CA PHE A 77 -7.44 -34.43 24.92
C PHE A 77 -7.59 -33.13 24.13
N PHE A 78 -6.95 -32.08 24.65
CA PHE A 78 -6.68 -30.83 23.96
C PHE A 78 -5.25 -30.83 23.42
N ASP A 79 -5.08 -30.44 22.17
CA ASP A 79 -3.82 -30.43 21.43
C ASP A 79 -3.53 -29.04 20.83
N PRO A 80 -3.01 -28.11 21.64
CA PRO A 80 -2.52 -26.83 21.18
C PRO A 80 -1.11 -26.97 20.61
N LYS A 81 -0.87 -26.37 19.43
CA LYS A 81 0.44 -26.32 18.79
C LYS A 81 0.80 -24.90 18.38
N TYR A 82 2.09 -24.62 18.40
CA TYR A 82 2.66 -23.38 17.87
C TYR A 82 3.86 -23.72 16.98
N THR A 83 3.88 -23.13 15.78
CA THR A 83 4.98 -23.27 14.83
C THR A 83 5.51 -21.89 14.44
N ALA A 84 6.82 -21.72 14.54
CA ALA A 84 7.53 -20.54 14.03
C ALA A 84 8.53 -20.98 12.96
N THR A 85 8.65 -20.19 11.89
CA THR A 85 9.50 -20.52 10.74
C THR A 85 10.47 -19.40 10.38
N THR A 86 11.53 -19.74 9.65
CA THR A 86 12.45 -18.76 9.04
C THR A 86 12.44 -18.91 7.50
N PRO A 87 12.24 -17.83 6.71
CA PRO A 87 11.80 -16.49 7.10
C PRO A 87 10.47 -16.51 7.87
N GLU A 88 10.16 -15.41 8.57
CA GLU A 88 9.11 -15.39 9.60
C GLU A 88 7.70 -15.65 9.05
N ALA A 89 7.13 -16.76 9.49
CA ALA A 89 5.70 -17.04 9.52
C ALA A 89 5.39 -17.78 10.82
N ASN A 90 4.25 -17.46 11.44
CA ASN A 90 3.83 -18.02 12.71
C ASN A 90 2.47 -18.70 12.55
N GLU A 91 2.31 -19.85 13.16
CA GLU A 91 1.07 -20.63 13.11
C GLU A 91 0.68 -21.12 14.50
N ILE A 92 -0.62 -21.05 14.79
CA ILE A 92 -1.24 -21.60 15.99
C ILE A 92 -2.30 -22.61 15.52
N ASN A 93 -2.23 -23.83 16.06
CA ASN A 93 -3.20 -24.89 15.81
C ASN A 93 -3.87 -25.25 17.14
N GLN A 94 -5.19 -25.31 17.18
CA GLN A 94 -5.94 -25.68 18.38
C GLN A 94 -6.79 -26.91 18.07
N GLY A 95 -6.44 -28.04 18.68
CA GLY A 95 -7.06 -29.33 18.40
C GLY A 95 -7.79 -29.94 19.58
N LEU A 96 -8.82 -30.73 19.29
CA LEU A 96 -9.42 -31.69 20.21
C LEU A 96 -9.31 -33.08 19.60
N GLY A 97 -9.04 -34.09 20.42
CA GLY A 97 -8.95 -35.46 19.96
C GLY A 97 -9.50 -36.48 20.94
N LEU A 98 -9.96 -37.60 20.41
CA LEU A 98 -10.43 -38.76 21.15
C LEU A 98 -9.71 -39.99 20.63
N ARG A 99 -9.14 -40.79 21.54
CA ARG A 99 -8.50 -42.09 21.24
C ARG A 99 -9.08 -43.18 22.12
N HIS A 100 -9.31 -44.36 21.55
CA HIS A 100 -9.76 -45.55 22.28
C HIS A 100 -8.93 -46.78 21.90
N ILE A 101 -8.47 -47.53 22.91
CA ILE A 101 -7.75 -48.81 22.78
C ILE A 101 -8.77 -49.94 22.65
N PHE A 102 -8.64 -50.75 21.61
CA PHE A 102 -9.47 -51.93 21.39
C PHE A 102 -8.67 -53.20 21.60
N ASN A 103 -9.16 -54.06 22.51
CA ASN A 103 -8.59 -55.39 22.80
C ASN A 103 -7.07 -55.36 23.09
N ASP A 104 -6.58 -54.29 23.72
CA ASP A 104 -5.16 -54.04 24.00
C ASP A 104 -4.23 -54.12 22.76
N SER A 105 -4.81 -54.04 21.55
CA SER A 105 -4.15 -54.38 20.29
C SER A 105 -3.94 -53.19 19.36
N PHE A 106 -4.89 -52.26 19.32
CA PHE A 106 -4.81 -51.07 18.49
C PHE A 106 -5.60 -49.90 19.08
N ILE A 107 -5.28 -48.68 18.65
CA ILE A 107 -6.00 -47.44 18.95
C ILE A 107 -6.75 -47.00 17.70
N LEU A 108 -8.00 -46.58 17.87
CA LEU A 108 -8.67 -45.69 16.92
C LEU A 108 -8.72 -44.28 17.49
N GLY A 109 -8.38 -43.31 16.66
CA GLY A 109 -8.39 -41.90 17.01
C GLY A 109 -9.16 -41.06 16.00
N VAL A 110 -9.83 -40.01 16.50
CA VAL A 110 -10.37 -38.92 15.70
C VAL A 110 -9.92 -37.59 16.31
N ASN A 111 -9.57 -36.63 15.47
CA ASN A 111 -9.21 -35.29 15.91
C ASN A 111 -9.77 -34.21 14.99
N VAL A 112 -10.06 -33.04 15.55
CA VAL A 112 -10.49 -31.84 14.83
C VAL A 112 -9.61 -30.68 15.24
N PHE A 113 -9.31 -29.79 14.29
CA PHE A 113 -8.45 -28.64 14.53
C PHE A 113 -8.98 -27.37 13.91
N PHE A 114 -8.71 -26.25 14.59
CA PHE A 114 -8.75 -24.91 14.02
C PHE A 114 -7.33 -24.36 13.93
N ASP A 115 -6.91 -24.00 12.73
CA ASP A 115 -5.57 -23.53 12.43
C ASP A 115 -5.60 -22.05 12.06
N ARG A 116 -4.60 -21.30 12.50
CA ARG A 116 -4.43 -19.89 12.17
C ARG A 116 -2.96 -19.56 11.91
N ARG A 117 -2.67 -19.20 10.67
CA ARG A 117 -1.33 -18.88 10.16
C ARG A 117 -1.23 -17.41 9.76
N GLN A 118 -0.15 -16.73 10.18
CA GLN A 118 0.30 -15.50 9.57
C GLN A 118 1.34 -15.85 8.50
N SER A 119 1.06 -15.55 7.23
CA SER A 119 2.02 -15.79 6.14
C SER A 119 3.17 -14.79 6.18
N HIS A 120 4.21 -15.05 5.38
CA HIS A 120 5.37 -14.16 5.23
C HIS A 120 4.97 -12.75 4.75
N ALA A 121 3.83 -12.61 4.07
CA ALA A 121 3.27 -11.33 3.66
C ALA A 121 2.45 -10.63 4.78
N GLY A 122 2.51 -11.14 6.01
CA GLY A 122 1.80 -10.61 7.17
C GLY A 122 0.28 -10.88 7.15
N LYS A 123 -0.23 -11.66 6.20
CA LYS A 123 -1.67 -11.95 6.07
C LYS A 123 -2.07 -13.16 6.92
N TRP A 124 -3.24 -13.06 7.56
CA TRP A 124 -3.79 -14.15 8.36
C TRP A 124 -4.69 -15.07 7.55
N TYR A 125 -4.49 -16.37 7.66
CA TYR A 125 -5.33 -17.42 7.08
C TYR A 125 -5.80 -18.38 8.17
N SER A 126 -7.00 -18.92 7.99
CA SER A 126 -7.57 -19.93 8.87
C SER A 126 -8.08 -21.14 8.11
N GLN A 127 -7.98 -22.31 8.74
CA GLN A 127 -8.33 -23.60 8.18
C GLN A 127 -8.95 -24.49 9.28
N ALA A 128 -9.85 -25.38 8.88
CA ALA A 128 -10.33 -26.47 9.72
C ALA A 128 -9.66 -27.79 9.28
N GLY A 129 -9.22 -28.60 10.24
CA GLY A 129 -8.65 -29.93 10.02
C GLY A 129 -9.52 -31.03 10.63
N LEU A 130 -9.59 -32.18 9.98
CA LEU A 130 -10.16 -33.43 10.50
C LEU A 130 -9.15 -34.56 10.28
N GLY A 131 -8.80 -35.28 11.34
CA GLY A 131 -7.85 -36.39 11.30
C GLY A 131 -8.44 -37.70 11.82
N LEU A 132 -8.03 -38.81 11.22
CA LEU A 132 -8.33 -40.17 11.64
C LEU A 132 -7.03 -40.95 11.86
N GLU A 133 -6.97 -41.72 12.93
CA GLU A 133 -5.78 -42.50 13.34
C GLU A 133 -6.16 -43.96 13.59
N TYR A 134 -5.36 -44.89 13.05
CA TYR A 134 -5.28 -46.29 13.46
C TYR A 134 -3.84 -46.54 13.90
N LEU A 135 -3.60 -46.84 15.18
CA LEU A 135 -2.25 -47.05 15.71
C LEU A 135 -2.15 -48.44 16.31
N SER A 136 -1.19 -49.25 15.87
CA SER A 136 -0.95 -50.59 16.40
C SER A 136 0.55 -50.90 16.44
N TYR A 137 0.95 -52.07 16.97
CA TYR A 137 2.35 -52.47 16.89
C TYR A 137 2.87 -52.58 15.45
N PRO A 138 2.30 -53.44 14.57
CA PRO A 138 2.84 -53.64 13.24
C PRO A 138 2.49 -52.54 12.24
N LEU A 139 1.38 -51.81 12.45
CA LEU A 139 0.81 -50.92 11.44
C LEU A 139 0.19 -49.66 12.05
N ASP A 140 0.57 -48.52 11.49
CA ASP A 140 -0.08 -47.23 11.71
C ASP A 140 -0.68 -46.74 10.39
N ILE A 141 -1.87 -46.16 10.46
CA ILE A 141 -2.53 -45.47 9.36
C ILE A 141 -3.04 -44.13 9.88
N ARG A 142 -2.80 -43.07 9.11
CA ARG A 142 -3.30 -41.72 9.40
C ARG A 142 -3.88 -41.11 8.13
N LEU A 143 -4.99 -40.39 8.27
CA LEU A 143 -5.63 -39.63 7.21
C LEU A 143 -6.01 -38.27 7.78
N ASN A 144 -5.58 -37.19 7.13
CA ASN A 144 -5.98 -35.83 7.51
C ASN A 144 -6.62 -35.11 6.32
N TRP A 145 -7.69 -34.37 6.59
CA TRP A 145 -8.37 -33.52 5.62
C TRP A 145 -8.38 -32.07 6.11
N TYR A 146 -8.19 -31.15 5.18
CA TYR A 146 -7.97 -29.73 5.45
C TYR A 146 -8.91 -28.88 4.61
N LYS A 147 -9.70 -28.01 5.26
CA LYS A 147 -10.63 -27.09 4.61
C LYS A 147 -10.35 -25.64 5.00
N PRO A 148 -9.87 -24.81 4.05
CA PRO A 148 -9.71 -23.39 4.26
C PRO A 148 -11.03 -22.72 4.66
N LEU A 149 -10.93 -21.82 5.64
CA LEU A 149 -12.02 -20.96 6.09
C LEU A 149 -11.84 -19.52 5.59
N THR A 150 -10.64 -19.17 5.16
CA THR A 150 -10.28 -17.86 4.60
C THR A 150 -10.14 -17.95 3.08
N ALA A 151 -10.63 -16.94 2.37
CA ALA A 151 -10.42 -16.82 0.93
C ALA A 151 -9.01 -16.33 0.57
N ALA A 152 -8.69 -16.33 -0.72
CA ALA A 152 -7.47 -15.71 -1.24
C ALA A 152 -7.37 -14.22 -0.87
N LYS A 153 -6.15 -13.74 -0.65
CA LYS A 153 -5.88 -12.32 -0.32
C LYS A 153 -4.78 -11.76 -1.21
N VAL A 154 -4.92 -10.49 -1.59
CA VAL A 154 -3.84 -9.74 -2.23
C VAL A 154 -2.73 -9.54 -1.21
N VAL A 155 -1.54 -10.04 -1.53
CA VAL A 155 -0.34 -9.94 -0.70
C VAL A 155 0.56 -8.80 -1.15
N ASP A 156 0.56 -8.50 -2.44
CA ASP A 156 1.27 -7.38 -3.03
C ASP A 156 0.62 -7.00 -4.36
N ASP A 157 0.78 -5.75 -4.77
CA ASP A 157 0.20 -5.19 -5.98
C ASP A 157 0.95 -3.94 -6.43
N GLY A 158 0.73 -3.52 -7.67
CA GLY A 158 1.28 -2.29 -8.17
C GLY A 158 1.03 -2.10 -9.66
N TYR A 159 1.70 -1.10 -10.21
CA TYR A 159 1.66 -0.74 -11.60
C TYR A 159 3.05 -0.85 -12.20
N ALA A 160 3.10 -1.15 -13.49
CA ALA A 160 4.30 -1.11 -14.30
C ALA A 160 3.91 -0.77 -15.74
N PHE A 161 4.82 -0.20 -16.52
CA PHE A 161 4.59 -0.06 -17.94
C PHE A 161 4.71 -1.43 -18.64
N GLY A 162 3.68 -1.75 -19.43
CA GLY A 162 3.73 -2.78 -20.46
C GLY A 162 4.33 -2.24 -21.75
N SER A 163 4.28 -3.02 -22.83
CA SER A 163 4.85 -2.63 -24.12
C SER A 163 4.23 -1.33 -24.67
N THR A 164 2.91 -1.17 -24.54
CA THR A 164 2.14 -0.04 -25.11
C THR A 164 1.01 0.40 -24.18
N SER A 165 1.18 0.22 -22.88
CA SER A 165 0.12 0.42 -21.89
C SER A 165 0.68 0.58 -20.48
N LEU A 166 -0.12 1.16 -19.59
CA LEU A 166 0.06 0.95 -18.15
C LEU A 166 -0.58 -0.37 -17.75
N GLN A 167 0.11 -1.18 -16.94
CA GLN A 167 -0.38 -2.48 -16.47
C GLN A 167 -0.50 -2.51 -14.96
N TYR A 168 -1.62 -3.03 -14.47
CA TYR A 168 -1.82 -3.39 -13.07
C TYR A 168 -1.40 -4.85 -12.87
N TRP A 169 -0.65 -5.11 -11.81
CA TRP A 169 -0.34 -6.47 -11.38
C TRP A 169 -0.73 -6.66 -9.92
N GLU A 170 -1.19 -7.88 -9.62
CA GLU A 170 -1.49 -8.32 -8.26
C GLU A 170 -0.91 -9.71 -8.02
N ASN A 171 -0.37 -9.90 -6.82
CA ASN A 171 0.00 -11.19 -6.27
C ASN A 171 -1.04 -11.59 -5.23
N LYS A 172 -1.67 -12.75 -5.43
CA LYS A 172 -2.64 -13.31 -4.48
C LYS A 172 -2.08 -14.58 -3.85
N GLU A 173 -2.24 -14.70 -2.54
CA GLU A 173 -1.97 -15.94 -1.81
C GLU A 173 -3.31 -16.55 -1.37
N GLU A 174 -3.47 -17.85 -1.57
CA GLU A 174 -4.63 -18.61 -1.14
C GLU A 174 -4.24 -19.80 -0.25
N PRO A 175 -5.01 -20.08 0.83
CA PRO A 175 -4.90 -21.32 1.57
C PRO A 175 -5.54 -22.47 0.79
N LEU A 176 -4.91 -23.64 0.79
CA LEU A 176 -5.30 -24.78 -0.03
C LEU A 176 -6.20 -25.76 0.71
N GLN A 177 -7.20 -26.27 0.01
CA GLN A 177 -7.97 -27.43 0.47
C GLN A 177 -7.23 -28.70 0.09
N GLY A 178 -7.15 -29.67 0.98
CA GLY A 178 -6.43 -30.90 0.65
C GLY A 178 -6.61 -32.03 1.64
N LEU A 179 -5.90 -33.10 1.37
CA LEU A 179 -5.79 -34.27 2.23
C LEU A 179 -4.38 -34.82 2.23
N ASP A 180 -3.95 -35.40 3.34
CA ASP A 180 -2.79 -36.25 3.40
C ASP A 180 -3.15 -37.62 3.98
N PHE A 181 -2.37 -38.63 3.61
CA PHE A 181 -2.46 -39.96 4.21
C PHE A 181 -1.06 -40.50 4.43
N GLU A 182 -0.90 -41.29 5.49
CA GLU A 182 0.36 -41.93 5.86
C GLU A 182 0.10 -43.34 6.38
N LEU A 183 0.95 -44.29 6.00
CA LEU A 183 0.99 -45.64 6.56
C LEU A 183 2.42 -45.99 6.94
N GLY A 184 2.61 -46.72 8.04
CA GLY A 184 3.94 -47.08 8.50
C GLY A 184 3.97 -48.11 9.61
N GLY A 185 5.18 -48.45 10.05
CA GLY A 185 5.41 -49.50 11.02
C GLY A 185 6.86 -49.53 11.53
N PRO A 186 7.18 -50.45 12.45
CA PRO A 186 8.52 -50.58 13.01
C PRO A 186 9.49 -51.15 11.96
N VAL A 187 10.71 -50.60 11.91
CA VAL A 187 11.80 -51.08 11.02
C VAL A 187 12.98 -51.60 11.85
N PHE A 188 13.36 -50.89 12.91
CA PHE A 188 14.40 -51.32 13.84
C PHE A 188 13.89 -51.14 15.27
N ASP A 189 13.70 -52.24 16.01
CA ASP A 189 13.14 -52.19 17.38
C ASP A 189 14.14 -52.57 18.47
N ARG A 190 15.28 -53.16 18.10
CA ARG A 190 16.23 -53.74 19.07
C ARG A 190 17.17 -52.72 19.73
N CYS A 191 17.50 -51.62 19.04
CA CYS A 191 18.52 -50.67 19.50
C CYS A 191 18.01 -49.22 19.54
N THR A 192 17.40 -48.76 18.45
CA THR A 192 16.86 -47.41 18.29
C THR A 192 15.44 -47.59 17.80
N ARG A 193 14.42 -47.39 18.65
CA ARG A 193 13.01 -47.66 18.28
C ARG A 193 12.64 -46.79 17.06
N THR A 194 12.70 -47.38 15.87
CA THR A 194 12.64 -46.68 14.59
C THR A 194 11.41 -47.11 13.84
N ARG A 195 10.55 -46.13 13.52
CA ARG A 195 9.41 -46.33 12.64
C ARG A 195 9.64 -45.59 11.33
N ALA A 196 9.22 -46.21 10.24
CA ALA A 196 9.22 -45.60 8.93
C ALA A 196 7.79 -45.52 8.38
N TYR A 197 7.54 -44.47 7.63
CA TYR A 197 6.24 -44.14 7.09
C TYR A 197 6.36 -43.73 5.63
N VAL A 198 5.36 -44.12 4.84
CA VAL A 198 5.16 -43.69 3.46
C VAL A 198 3.75 -43.12 3.32
N GLY A 199 3.62 -42.07 2.54
CA GLY A 199 2.35 -41.36 2.41
C GLY A 199 2.27 -40.52 1.15
N GLY A 200 1.11 -39.89 0.97
CA GLY A 200 0.87 -38.94 -0.10
C GLY A 200 0.05 -37.75 0.38
N PHE A 201 0.23 -36.62 -0.28
CA PHE A 201 -0.52 -35.39 -0.01
C PHE A 201 -1.09 -34.81 -1.31
N PHE A 202 -2.30 -34.26 -1.21
CA PHE A 202 -3.03 -33.71 -2.34
C PHE A 202 -3.73 -32.40 -1.95
N TYR A 203 -3.27 -31.27 -2.48
CA TYR A 203 -3.82 -29.94 -2.20
C TYR A 203 -4.23 -29.23 -3.48
N GLN A 204 -5.47 -28.77 -3.52
CA GLN A 204 -6.10 -28.12 -4.66
C GLN A 204 -5.93 -26.60 -4.60
N SER A 205 -5.52 -26.02 -5.72
CA SER A 205 -5.40 -24.57 -5.90
C SER A 205 -6.43 -24.07 -6.91
N ARG A 206 -7.07 -22.93 -6.63
CA ARG A 206 -7.98 -22.25 -7.56
C ARG A 206 -7.27 -21.19 -8.39
N LEU A 207 -6.11 -20.72 -7.92
CA LEU A 207 -5.36 -19.61 -8.53
C LEU A 207 -4.03 -20.04 -9.14
N ALA A 208 -3.52 -21.22 -8.80
CA ALA A 208 -2.23 -21.74 -9.25
C ALA A 208 -2.31 -23.25 -9.53
N LYS A 209 -1.16 -23.92 -9.63
CA LYS A 209 -1.08 -25.38 -9.78
C LYS A 209 -1.30 -26.06 -8.43
N ASP A 210 -1.99 -27.20 -8.47
CA ASP A 210 -2.14 -28.08 -7.31
C ASP A 210 -0.79 -28.51 -6.71
N VAL A 211 -0.77 -28.72 -5.40
CA VAL A 211 0.41 -29.16 -4.65
C VAL A 211 0.19 -30.61 -4.21
N ASN A 212 0.73 -31.54 -4.98
CA ASN A 212 0.58 -32.98 -4.76
C ASN A 212 1.96 -33.65 -4.68
N GLY A 213 2.07 -34.76 -3.95
CA GLY A 213 3.32 -35.50 -3.85
C GLY A 213 3.30 -36.71 -2.94
N PHE A 214 4.47 -37.37 -2.84
CA PHE A 214 4.72 -38.49 -1.95
C PHE A 214 5.64 -38.06 -0.80
N ARG A 215 5.42 -38.65 0.38
CA ARG A 215 6.21 -38.41 1.58
C ARG A 215 6.81 -39.70 2.10
N PHE A 216 8.08 -39.69 2.44
CA PHE A 216 8.73 -40.69 3.27
C PHE A 216 9.17 -40.04 4.58
N ARG A 217 8.97 -40.72 5.70
CA ARG A 217 9.33 -40.19 7.02
C ARG A 217 9.88 -41.27 7.92
N THR A 218 10.86 -40.92 8.74
CA THR A 218 11.31 -41.78 9.85
C THR A 218 11.22 -41.05 11.17
N GLU A 219 10.94 -41.80 12.23
CA GLU A 219 11.05 -41.37 13.62
C GLU A 219 11.93 -42.36 14.35
N THR A 220 13.07 -41.90 14.86
CA THR A 220 14.06 -42.72 15.54
C THR A 220 14.18 -42.25 16.98
N SER A 221 13.56 -42.97 17.91
CA SER A 221 13.71 -42.70 19.33
C SER A 221 14.99 -43.34 19.85
N LEU A 222 15.97 -42.51 20.21
CA LEU A 222 17.23 -42.94 20.81
C LEU A 222 17.06 -43.15 22.32
N THR A 223 16.24 -42.33 22.95
CA THR A 223 15.80 -42.46 24.34
C THR A 223 14.31 -42.14 24.43
N PRO A 224 13.63 -42.44 25.56
CA PRO A 224 12.23 -42.05 25.75
C PRO A 224 11.95 -40.53 25.65
N TRP A 225 12.97 -39.68 25.77
CA TRP A 225 12.87 -38.22 25.79
C TRP A 225 13.57 -37.53 24.61
N PHE A 226 14.25 -38.28 23.73
CA PHE A 226 14.99 -37.74 22.58
C PHE A 226 14.79 -38.59 21.33
N SER A 227 14.37 -37.94 20.25
CA SER A 227 14.15 -38.56 18.94
C SER A 227 14.78 -37.75 17.81
N LEU A 228 15.19 -38.46 16.76
CA LEU A 228 15.60 -37.92 15.48
C LEU A 228 14.53 -38.22 14.44
N ASP A 229 14.13 -37.21 13.70
CA ASP A 229 13.08 -37.31 12.69
C ASP A 229 13.66 -36.96 11.31
N THR A 230 13.24 -37.67 10.26
CA THR A 230 13.57 -37.30 8.88
C THR A 230 12.32 -37.32 8.02
N ILE A 231 12.20 -36.36 7.10
CA ILE A 231 11.09 -36.24 6.15
C ILE A 231 11.67 -36.00 4.76
N VAL A 232 11.15 -36.71 3.77
CA VAL A 232 11.46 -36.54 2.35
C VAL A 232 10.15 -36.39 1.58
N ASP A 233 9.95 -35.23 0.97
CA ASP A 233 8.79 -34.93 0.13
C ASP A 233 9.20 -34.89 -1.34
N ALA A 234 8.65 -35.79 -2.14
CA ALA A 234 8.76 -35.77 -3.60
C ALA A 234 7.48 -35.17 -4.19
N LYS A 235 7.55 -33.90 -4.62
CA LYS A 235 6.43 -33.14 -5.17
C LYS A 235 6.30 -33.36 -6.67
N ALA A 236 5.06 -33.32 -7.16
CA ALA A 236 4.77 -33.27 -8.58
C ALA A 236 5.55 -32.12 -9.26
N GLY A 237 6.17 -32.40 -10.41
CA GLY A 237 7.10 -31.48 -11.07
C GLY A 237 8.57 -31.66 -10.69
N GLY A 238 8.93 -32.75 -10.00
CA GLY A 238 10.32 -33.20 -9.81
C GLY A 238 11.08 -32.50 -8.67
N LYS A 239 10.39 -31.76 -7.80
CA LYS A 239 11.00 -31.13 -6.63
C LYS A 239 11.08 -32.13 -5.47
N VAL A 240 12.28 -32.30 -4.90
CA VAL A 240 12.50 -33.12 -3.70
C VAL A 240 12.93 -32.23 -2.54
N GLU A 241 12.21 -32.29 -1.44
CA GLU A 241 12.51 -31.56 -0.20
C GLU A 241 12.91 -32.55 0.89
N PHE A 242 14.02 -32.27 1.57
CA PHE A 242 14.50 -33.04 2.71
C PHE A 242 14.42 -32.19 3.97
N MET A 243 13.93 -32.78 5.06
CA MET A 243 13.93 -32.18 6.39
C MET A 243 14.54 -33.15 7.40
N GLY A 244 15.50 -32.68 8.18
CA GLY A 244 16.03 -33.38 9.34
C GLY A 244 15.63 -32.63 10.62
N GLY A 245 15.21 -33.35 11.64
CA GLY A 245 14.76 -32.75 12.90
C GLY A 245 15.20 -33.47 14.14
N VAL A 246 15.25 -32.72 15.23
CA VAL A 246 15.45 -33.21 16.60
C VAL A 246 14.18 -32.93 17.40
N ARG A 247 13.79 -33.87 18.26
CA ARG A 247 12.60 -33.75 19.09
C ARG A 247 12.87 -34.19 20.52
N PHE A 248 12.49 -33.33 21.46
CA PHE A 248 12.51 -33.60 22.89
C PHE A 248 11.10 -33.86 23.41
N ILE A 249 10.95 -34.85 24.28
CA ILE A 249 9.66 -35.28 24.84
C ILE A 249 9.74 -35.18 26.36
N PHE A 250 8.87 -34.35 26.94
CA PHE A 250 8.80 -34.15 28.38
C PHE A 250 7.44 -34.64 28.91
N PRO A 251 7.42 -35.73 29.70
CA PRO A 251 6.22 -36.17 30.40
C PRO A 251 6.08 -35.44 31.74
N PHE A 252 5.04 -34.61 31.87
CA PHE A 252 4.70 -33.95 33.13
C PHE A 252 3.45 -34.59 33.73
N ASP A 253 3.52 -34.93 35.01
CA ASP A 253 2.36 -35.35 35.78
C ASP A 253 1.80 -34.13 36.52
N TRP A 254 0.73 -33.56 35.96
CA TRP A 254 0.13 -32.35 36.52
C TRP A 254 -0.45 -32.57 37.93
N GLY A 255 -0.93 -33.79 38.22
CA GLY A 255 -1.46 -34.18 39.52
C GLY A 255 -0.39 -34.20 40.63
N ASN A 256 0.89 -34.32 40.26
CA ASN A 256 2.03 -34.21 41.18
C ASN A 256 2.60 -32.78 41.26
N ILE A 257 2.53 -32.00 40.18
CA ILE A 257 2.99 -30.61 40.13
C ILE A 257 2.08 -29.69 40.96
N SER A 258 0.75 -29.86 40.88
CA SER A 258 -0.23 -29.11 41.69
C SER A 258 -0.14 -29.43 43.20
N LYS A 259 0.45 -30.57 43.56
CA LYS A 259 0.70 -31.02 44.94
C LYS A 259 2.11 -30.69 45.45
N GLY A 260 2.85 -29.82 44.75
CA GLY A 260 4.19 -29.35 45.16
C GLY A 260 5.32 -30.38 45.02
N LYS A 261 5.08 -31.54 44.39
CA LYS A 261 6.11 -32.57 44.16
C LYS A 261 6.71 -32.40 42.76
N ARG A 262 7.92 -31.85 42.71
CA ARG A 262 8.73 -31.73 41.48
C ARG A 262 9.27 -33.11 41.06
N ARG A 263 8.45 -33.93 40.41
CA ARG A 263 8.92 -35.19 39.80
C ARG A 263 8.67 -35.15 38.30
N ILE A 264 9.75 -35.22 37.52
CA ILE A 264 9.70 -35.75 36.16
C ILE A 264 9.39 -37.24 36.35
N ALA A 265 8.29 -37.75 35.81
CA ALA A 265 7.94 -39.15 35.94
C ALA A 265 9.08 -40.01 35.37
N ALA A 266 9.50 -41.04 36.11
CA ALA A 266 10.45 -42.02 35.57
C ALA A 266 9.81 -42.71 34.35
N PRO A 267 10.58 -43.05 33.30
CA PRO A 267 10.04 -43.71 32.12
C PRO A 267 9.24 -44.95 32.52
N ALA A 268 8.03 -45.11 31.97
CA ALA A 268 7.18 -46.26 32.23
C ALA A 268 7.96 -47.56 31.96
N THR A 269 8.00 -48.45 32.97
CA THR A 269 8.54 -49.80 32.84
C THR A 269 7.52 -50.67 32.10
N ALA A 270 8.02 -51.51 31.19
CA ALA A 270 7.30 -52.28 30.18
C ALA A 270 5.96 -52.95 30.63
N ASN A 271 4.86 -52.54 29.98
CA ASN A 271 3.60 -53.23 29.63
C ASN A 271 2.51 -52.14 29.41
N SER A 272 1.79 -51.97 28.30
CA SER A 272 1.68 -52.61 26.99
C SER A 272 2.06 -51.62 25.87
N TYR A 273 2.50 -52.11 24.70
CA TYR A 273 2.97 -51.24 23.61
C TYR A 273 1.92 -50.20 23.16
N VAL A 274 0.63 -50.53 23.23
CA VAL A 274 -0.46 -49.67 22.76
C VAL A 274 -0.85 -48.61 23.78
N GLU A 275 -0.79 -48.93 25.09
CA GLU A 275 -1.07 -47.97 26.16
C GLU A 275 -0.13 -46.76 26.14
N ASP A 276 1.17 -46.96 25.90
CA ASP A 276 2.12 -45.84 25.83
C ASP A 276 1.84 -44.87 24.68
N ARG A 277 1.21 -45.39 23.61
CA ARG A 277 0.97 -44.69 22.35
C ARG A 277 -0.31 -43.87 22.36
N ILE A 278 -1.22 -44.10 23.30
CA ILE A 278 -2.46 -43.30 23.41
C ILE A 278 -2.15 -41.82 23.62
N PHE A 279 -0.98 -41.49 24.16
CA PHE A 279 -0.49 -40.13 24.39
C PHE A 279 0.46 -39.60 23.31
N GLU A 280 0.67 -40.30 22.18
CA GLU A 280 1.53 -39.79 21.10
C GLU A 280 1.01 -38.47 20.52
N ARG A 281 1.89 -37.62 19.98
CA ARG A 281 1.44 -36.42 19.27
C ARG A 281 0.49 -36.78 18.13
N VAL A 282 -0.49 -35.93 17.83
CA VAL A 282 -1.24 -36.05 16.57
C VAL A 282 -0.28 -35.74 15.41
N VAL A 283 -0.20 -36.65 14.45
CA VAL A 283 0.63 -36.46 13.24
C VAL A 283 -0.24 -35.99 12.10
N ARG A 284 0.00 -34.75 11.67
CA ARG A 284 -0.70 -34.03 10.61
C ARG A 284 0.24 -32.98 10.02
N ASP A 285 -0.11 -32.40 8.87
CA ASP A 285 0.52 -31.16 8.44
C ASP A 285 0.20 -30.03 9.42
N LEU A 286 1.27 -29.36 9.87
CA LEU A 286 1.24 -28.26 10.84
C LEU A 286 1.19 -26.90 10.17
N ASP A 287 1.49 -26.82 8.88
CA ASP A 287 1.42 -25.59 8.12
C ASP A 287 0.09 -25.55 7.35
N ILE A 288 -0.63 -24.43 7.39
CA ILE A 288 -1.65 -24.15 6.37
C ILE A 288 -0.93 -24.04 5.02
N GLN A 289 -1.08 -25.05 4.17
CA GLN A 289 -0.55 -25.02 2.81
C GLN A 289 -1.15 -23.85 2.03
N SER A 290 -0.30 -23.10 1.34
CA SER A 290 -0.71 -21.96 0.51
C SER A 290 -0.05 -21.99 -0.86
N ALA A 291 -0.74 -21.41 -1.85
CA ALA A 291 -0.20 -21.15 -3.18
C ALA A 291 -0.28 -19.66 -3.49
N THR A 292 0.66 -19.18 -4.31
CA THR A 292 0.69 -17.81 -4.80
C THR A 292 0.43 -17.80 -6.30
N SER A 293 -0.37 -16.84 -6.74
CA SER A 293 -0.64 -16.54 -8.15
C SER A 293 -0.25 -15.10 -8.45
N LYS A 294 0.13 -14.86 -9.70
CA LYS A 294 0.41 -13.52 -10.23
C LYS A 294 -0.59 -13.25 -11.36
N LYS A 295 -1.26 -12.11 -11.28
CA LYS A 295 -2.16 -11.59 -12.32
C LYS A 295 -1.58 -10.27 -12.83
N GLN A 296 -1.70 -10.03 -14.13
CA GLN A 296 -1.24 -8.82 -14.79
C GLN A 296 -2.21 -8.48 -15.92
N GLU A 297 -2.69 -7.23 -15.95
CA GLU A 297 -3.71 -6.76 -16.89
C GLU A 297 -3.43 -5.31 -17.29
N ASP A 298 -3.79 -4.96 -18.52
CA ASP A 298 -3.73 -3.58 -18.99
C ASP A 298 -4.78 -2.72 -18.28
N VAL A 299 -4.39 -1.50 -17.90
CA VAL A 299 -5.30 -0.51 -17.34
C VAL A 299 -6.11 0.10 -18.48
N SER A 300 -7.43 -0.05 -18.38
CA SER A 300 -8.39 0.46 -19.39
C SER A 300 -8.20 1.96 -19.63
N GLY A 301 -8.04 2.38 -20.89
CA GLY A 301 -7.87 3.78 -21.28
C GLY A 301 -6.46 4.34 -21.06
N MET A 302 -5.49 3.49 -20.71
CA MET A 302 -4.08 3.83 -20.54
C MET A 302 -3.20 3.22 -21.63
N GLU A 303 -3.74 3.05 -22.84
CA GLU A 303 -2.94 2.77 -24.03
C GLU A 303 -1.92 3.91 -24.21
N THR A 304 -0.64 3.53 -24.16
CA THR A 304 0.48 4.45 -23.99
C THR A 304 1.46 4.32 -25.15
N ILE A 305 1.85 5.47 -25.71
CA ILE A 305 2.98 5.62 -26.63
C ILE A 305 4.13 6.23 -25.85
N PHE A 306 5.33 5.69 -26.05
CA PHE A 306 6.52 6.12 -25.32
C PHE A 306 7.44 6.97 -26.19
N ALA A 307 7.94 8.07 -25.62
CA ALA A 307 9.02 8.88 -26.16
C ALA A 307 10.20 8.89 -25.16
N ASP A 308 11.41 8.65 -25.65
CA ASP A 308 12.67 8.70 -24.90
C ASP A 308 13.81 9.13 -25.82
N ASN A 309 14.29 10.35 -25.66
CA ASN A 309 15.39 10.92 -26.45
C ASN A 309 16.76 10.23 -26.23
N SER A 310 16.85 9.31 -25.25
CA SER A 310 18.03 8.49 -24.98
C SER A 310 17.95 7.10 -25.60
N ASN A 311 16.92 6.82 -26.41
CA ASN A 311 16.74 5.53 -27.03
C ASN A 311 17.90 5.18 -27.98
N THR A 312 18.49 4.02 -27.72
CA THR A 312 19.65 3.46 -28.45
C THR A 312 19.35 2.08 -29.02
N SER A 313 18.08 1.65 -29.03
CA SER A 313 17.67 0.33 -29.52
C SER A 313 17.89 0.13 -31.03
N GLY A 314 18.05 1.23 -31.80
CA GLY A 314 18.24 1.20 -33.25
C GLY A 314 16.96 0.92 -34.03
N THR A 315 15.80 0.88 -33.37
CA THR A 315 14.47 0.82 -33.97
C THR A 315 13.52 1.68 -33.13
N GLU A 316 12.53 2.28 -33.76
CA GLU A 316 11.58 3.16 -33.10
C GLU A 316 10.17 2.77 -33.54
N ASP A 317 9.34 2.38 -32.58
CA ASP A 317 7.95 1.99 -32.81
C ASP A 317 7.01 2.48 -31.69
N GLY A 318 7.49 3.37 -30.82
CA GLY A 318 6.73 3.96 -29.71
C GLY A 318 6.34 2.98 -28.60
N THR A 319 6.88 1.75 -28.60
CA THR A 319 6.75 0.83 -27.46
C THR A 319 7.73 1.19 -26.35
N LEU A 320 7.54 0.63 -25.15
CA LEU A 320 8.47 0.81 -24.05
C LEU A 320 9.90 0.33 -24.38
N ALA A 321 10.03 -0.70 -25.21
CA ALA A 321 11.33 -1.27 -25.59
C ALA A 321 12.03 -0.49 -26.72
N CYS A 322 11.24 0.13 -27.61
CA CYS A 322 11.69 0.88 -28.77
C CYS A 322 10.92 2.22 -28.84
N PRO A 323 11.06 3.11 -27.84
CA PRO A 323 10.30 4.35 -27.78
C PRO A 323 10.71 5.28 -28.92
N TRP A 324 9.87 6.26 -29.24
CA TRP A 324 10.23 7.32 -30.20
C TRP A 324 11.34 8.19 -29.64
N ASN A 325 12.27 8.64 -30.48
CA ASN A 325 13.33 9.56 -30.06
C ASN A 325 12.82 10.99 -29.82
N THR A 326 11.70 11.36 -30.43
CA THR A 326 11.14 12.70 -30.33
C THR A 326 9.67 12.72 -29.90
N LEU A 327 9.25 13.85 -29.33
CA LEU A 327 7.84 14.07 -29.00
C LEU A 327 6.98 14.23 -30.26
N ASP A 328 7.53 14.80 -31.33
CA ASP A 328 6.85 14.89 -32.63
C ASP A 328 6.53 13.52 -33.21
N GLU A 329 7.46 12.57 -33.17
CA GLU A 329 7.21 11.19 -33.62
C GLU A 329 6.11 10.53 -32.80
N ALA A 330 6.10 10.71 -31.47
CA ALA A 330 5.06 10.16 -30.61
C ALA A 330 3.67 10.75 -30.90
N LEU A 331 3.58 12.05 -31.21
CA LEU A 331 2.32 12.72 -31.60
C LEU A 331 1.89 12.43 -33.04
N ASN A 332 2.79 11.92 -33.88
CA ASN A 332 2.50 11.47 -35.24
C ASN A 332 2.30 9.95 -35.34
N ASP A 333 2.41 9.22 -34.24
CA ASP A 333 2.16 7.79 -34.19
C ASP A 333 0.71 7.48 -34.61
N SER A 334 0.53 6.52 -35.52
CA SER A 334 -0.80 6.12 -35.99
C SER A 334 -1.76 5.62 -34.90
N ARG A 335 -1.24 5.20 -33.74
CA ARG A 335 -2.03 4.79 -32.58
C ARG A 335 -2.50 5.98 -31.76
N TYR A 336 -1.88 7.15 -31.89
CA TYR A 336 -2.27 8.34 -31.14
C TYR A 336 -3.68 8.77 -31.53
N VAL A 337 -4.48 9.16 -30.54
CA VAL A 337 -5.88 9.59 -30.76
C VAL A 337 -5.97 10.77 -31.74
N GLY A 338 -4.97 11.66 -31.75
CA GLY A 338 -4.90 12.77 -32.72
C GLY A 338 -4.74 12.32 -34.18
N GLN A 339 -4.31 11.09 -34.42
CA GLN A 339 -4.20 10.47 -35.75
C GLN A 339 -5.35 9.49 -36.06
N GLY A 340 -6.41 9.48 -35.24
CA GLY A 340 -7.54 8.55 -35.36
C GLY A 340 -7.32 7.19 -34.69
N GLY A 341 -6.25 7.04 -33.91
CA GLY A 341 -5.98 5.85 -33.11
C GLY A 341 -6.70 5.83 -31.75
N THR A 342 -6.28 4.92 -30.86
CA THR A 342 -6.90 4.70 -29.54
C THR A 342 -6.03 5.11 -28.36
N ALA A 343 -4.73 5.34 -28.57
CA ALA A 343 -3.79 5.71 -27.53
C ALA A 343 -4.00 7.17 -27.12
N LYS A 344 -4.40 7.35 -25.86
CA LYS A 344 -4.65 8.66 -25.25
C LYS A 344 -3.48 9.15 -24.41
N VAL A 345 -2.52 8.27 -24.08
CA VAL A 345 -1.38 8.62 -23.24
C VAL A 345 -0.11 8.69 -24.08
N ILE A 346 0.57 9.82 -24.01
CA ILE A 346 1.95 9.97 -24.46
C ILE A 346 2.81 10.04 -23.20
N TYR A 347 3.62 9.01 -22.95
CA TYR A 347 4.59 9.00 -21.86
C TYR A 347 5.94 9.51 -22.38
N VAL A 348 6.48 10.53 -21.71
CA VAL A 348 7.76 11.15 -22.07
C VAL A 348 8.78 10.87 -20.97
N ALA A 349 9.79 10.09 -21.29
CA ALA A 349 10.89 9.82 -20.37
C ALA A 349 11.83 11.04 -20.29
N GLN A 350 12.41 11.25 -19.10
CA GLN A 350 13.49 12.22 -18.89
C GLN A 350 14.64 12.02 -19.87
N GLY A 351 14.86 10.76 -20.26
CA GLY A 351 15.89 10.34 -21.19
C GLY A 351 17.28 10.80 -20.75
N ASP A 352 17.98 11.53 -21.62
CA ASP A 352 19.34 12.03 -21.34
C ASP A 352 19.36 13.28 -20.44
N GLY A 353 18.19 13.79 -20.05
CA GLY A 353 18.02 14.98 -19.20
C GLY A 353 18.13 16.31 -19.96
N THR A 354 18.30 16.29 -21.28
CA THR A 354 18.30 17.47 -22.14
C THR A 354 16.96 17.66 -22.85
N ALA A 355 16.81 18.79 -23.56
CA ALA A 355 15.64 19.05 -24.41
C ALA A 355 15.76 18.45 -25.81
N ALA A 356 16.85 17.72 -26.13
CA ALA A 356 17.02 17.09 -27.43
C ALA A 356 15.85 16.16 -27.73
N GLY A 357 15.28 16.22 -28.93
CA GLY A 357 14.08 15.45 -29.31
C GLY A 357 12.75 15.97 -28.73
N TYR A 358 12.78 16.89 -27.76
CA TYR A 358 11.59 17.49 -27.14
C TYR A 358 11.51 19.01 -27.35
N THR A 359 12.30 19.56 -28.27
CA THR A 359 12.28 20.99 -28.61
C THR A 359 11.27 21.27 -29.72
N GLY A 360 10.23 22.04 -29.44
CA GLY A 360 9.17 22.37 -30.38
C GLY A 360 7.96 23.05 -29.75
N ASN A 361 6.93 23.30 -30.57
CA ASN A 361 5.63 23.78 -30.13
C ASN A 361 4.58 22.71 -30.46
N TYR A 362 3.96 22.13 -29.44
CA TYR A 362 3.13 20.94 -29.57
C TYR A 362 1.65 21.27 -29.35
N VAL A 363 0.77 20.71 -30.19
CA VAL A 363 -0.68 20.80 -30.04
C VAL A 363 -1.21 19.41 -29.72
N LEU A 364 -1.81 19.26 -28.56
CA LEU A 364 -2.41 17.99 -28.15
C LEU A 364 -3.85 17.90 -28.68
N ALA A 365 -4.21 16.75 -29.25
CA ALA A 365 -5.60 16.43 -29.51
C ALA A 365 -6.41 16.38 -28.21
N ASP A 366 -7.73 16.51 -28.32
CA ASP A 366 -8.66 16.35 -27.20
C ASP A 366 -8.51 14.95 -26.55
N ASP A 367 -8.92 14.84 -25.29
CA ASP A 367 -8.86 13.60 -24.50
C ASP A 367 -7.45 12.99 -24.39
N THR A 368 -6.38 13.80 -24.46
CA THR A 368 -4.99 13.33 -24.38
C THR A 368 -4.37 13.59 -23.01
N THR A 369 -3.61 12.61 -22.52
CA THR A 369 -2.69 12.80 -21.39
C THR A 369 -1.25 12.86 -21.90
N LEU A 370 -0.57 13.98 -21.67
CA LEU A 370 0.87 14.09 -21.80
C LEU A 370 1.50 13.88 -20.42
N TRP A 371 2.16 12.74 -20.24
CA TRP A 371 2.70 12.28 -18.97
C TRP A 371 4.23 12.19 -19.01
N GLY A 372 4.90 13.15 -18.41
CA GLY A 372 6.34 13.09 -18.20
C GLY A 372 6.74 12.25 -16.99
N SER A 373 7.93 11.66 -17.06
CA SER A 373 8.51 10.86 -15.97
C SER A 373 8.86 11.66 -14.69
N GLY A 374 8.55 12.95 -14.63
CA GLY A 374 8.72 13.77 -13.42
C GLY A 374 7.67 13.51 -12.34
N TYR A 375 6.62 12.76 -12.69
CA TYR A 375 5.54 12.40 -11.78
C TYR A 375 5.15 10.93 -11.97
N ASP A 376 4.84 10.22 -10.88
CA ASP A 376 4.47 8.79 -10.90
C ASP A 376 2.99 8.56 -11.26
N GLY A 377 2.25 9.63 -11.55
CA GLY A 377 0.81 9.55 -11.86
C GLY A 377 -0.07 9.20 -10.65
N GLY A 378 0.51 9.05 -9.46
CA GLY A 378 -0.13 8.43 -8.30
C GLY A 378 -0.18 6.90 -8.36
N TYR A 379 0.55 6.27 -9.28
CA TYR A 379 0.55 4.81 -9.48
C TYR A 379 1.69 4.13 -8.70
N LYS A 380 1.32 3.39 -7.65
CA LYS A 380 2.27 2.61 -6.83
C LYS A 380 3.16 1.72 -7.73
N GLY A 381 4.47 1.93 -7.67
CA GLY A 381 5.46 1.13 -8.41
C GLY A 381 5.97 1.77 -9.70
N ILE A 382 5.33 2.84 -10.17
CA ILE A 382 5.89 3.68 -11.23
C ILE A 382 6.93 4.62 -10.61
N SER A 383 8.10 4.71 -11.24
CA SER A 383 9.16 5.62 -10.81
C SER A 383 8.96 7.02 -11.40
N ALA A 384 9.34 8.05 -10.65
CA ALA A 384 9.44 9.43 -11.13
C ALA A 384 10.92 9.89 -11.15
N PRO A 385 11.75 9.41 -12.11
CA PRO A 385 13.19 9.67 -12.13
C PRO A 385 13.55 11.15 -12.33
N GLY A 386 12.67 11.92 -12.97
CA GLY A 386 12.87 13.34 -13.21
C GLY A 386 12.02 13.86 -14.36
N TYR A 387 11.90 15.19 -14.42
CA TYR A 387 11.09 15.89 -15.41
C TYR A 387 11.78 15.88 -16.80
N PRO A 388 11.18 15.31 -17.86
CA PRO A 388 11.61 15.58 -19.22
C PRO A 388 11.47 17.08 -19.53
N VAL A 389 12.43 17.61 -20.29
CA VAL A 389 12.47 19.03 -20.65
C VAL A 389 11.86 19.22 -22.03
N ILE A 390 10.67 19.82 -22.07
CA ILE A 390 10.00 20.25 -23.30
C ILE A 390 10.32 21.73 -23.50
N ASP A 391 10.99 22.04 -24.60
CA ASP A 391 11.57 23.36 -24.84
C ASP A 391 10.92 24.06 -26.04
N GLY A 392 10.47 25.30 -25.88
CA GLY A 392 9.82 26.08 -26.92
C GLY A 392 10.74 26.69 -27.96
N GLY A 393 12.07 26.61 -27.80
CA GLY A 393 13.04 27.17 -28.73
C GLY A 393 13.05 28.71 -28.82
N GLY A 394 12.43 29.40 -27.87
CA GLY A 394 12.37 30.87 -27.75
C GLY A 394 11.13 31.53 -28.36
N ALA A 395 10.16 30.77 -28.88
CA ALA A 395 8.94 31.32 -29.48
C ALA A 395 7.71 30.40 -29.32
N GLY A 396 6.52 30.96 -29.57
CA GLY A 396 5.27 30.19 -29.61
C GLY A 396 4.81 29.64 -28.25
N ASN A 397 3.71 28.90 -28.26
CA ASN A 397 3.23 28.17 -27.08
C ASN A 397 3.93 26.82 -27.05
N VAL A 398 4.63 26.47 -25.96
CA VAL A 398 5.32 25.17 -25.91
C VAL A 398 4.33 24.03 -26.02
N VAL A 399 3.24 24.08 -25.23
CA VAL A 399 2.15 23.11 -25.31
C VAL A 399 0.80 23.84 -25.42
N THR A 400 0.01 23.48 -26.44
CA THR A 400 -1.38 23.91 -26.61
C THR A 400 -2.32 22.75 -26.29
N LEU A 401 -3.24 22.98 -25.36
CA LEU A 401 -4.17 21.96 -24.86
C LEU A 401 -5.55 22.08 -25.53
N GLY A 402 -6.11 20.93 -25.89
CA GLY A 402 -7.50 20.75 -26.29
C GLY A 402 -8.42 20.43 -25.10
N HIS A 403 -9.64 19.98 -25.40
CA HIS A 403 -10.61 19.56 -24.37
C HIS A 403 -10.08 18.36 -23.60
N THR A 404 -10.36 18.36 -22.29
CA THR A 404 -10.18 17.22 -21.38
C THR A 404 -8.76 16.68 -21.30
N ASN A 405 -7.78 17.50 -21.69
CA ASN A 405 -6.38 17.12 -21.63
C ASN A 405 -5.84 17.13 -20.20
N VAL A 406 -4.92 16.19 -19.95
CA VAL A 406 -4.14 16.12 -18.73
C VAL A 406 -2.67 16.34 -19.06
N LEU A 407 -2.05 17.34 -18.44
CA LEU A 407 -0.62 17.59 -18.54
C LEU A 407 0.01 17.35 -17.17
N MET A 408 0.96 16.42 -17.11
CA MET A 408 1.62 16.10 -15.85
C MET A 408 3.06 15.62 -15.99
N GLY A 409 3.88 15.92 -14.98
CA GLY A 409 5.23 15.37 -14.83
C GLY A 409 6.27 15.91 -15.80
N VAL A 410 6.05 17.07 -16.46
CA VAL A 410 6.99 17.66 -17.43
C VAL A 410 7.61 18.96 -16.93
N ARG A 411 8.82 19.30 -17.41
CA ARG A 411 9.38 20.65 -17.33
C ARG A 411 9.17 21.33 -18.69
N ILE A 412 8.58 22.51 -18.69
CA ILE A 412 8.28 23.31 -19.88
C ILE A 412 9.01 24.65 -19.78
N GLN A 413 9.81 24.97 -20.81
CA GLN A 413 10.65 26.15 -20.80
C GLN A 413 10.82 26.83 -22.15
N ASN A 414 11.38 28.04 -22.14
CA ASN A 414 11.79 28.80 -23.32
C ASN A 414 10.66 29.00 -24.36
N GLY A 415 9.40 29.01 -23.95
CA GLY A 415 8.27 29.41 -24.79
C GLY A 415 7.93 30.89 -24.65
N TYR A 416 7.01 31.37 -25.49
CA TYR A 416 6.26 32.59 -25.19
C TYR A 416 5.26 32.31 -24.06
N TYR A 417 4.42 31.29 -24.22
CA TYR A 417 3.67 30.66 -23.14
C TYR A 417 4.19 29.25 -22.93
N GLY A 418 4.37 28.83 -21.67
CA GLY A 418 4.65 27.42 -21.38
C GLY A 418 3.47 26.56 -21.82
N VAL A 419 2.29 26.85 -21.27
CA VAL A 419 1.03 26.23 -21.67
C VAL A 419 0.01 27.27 -22.12
N TYR A 420 -0.72 26.94 -23.18
CA TYR A 420 -1.89 27.68 -23.66
C TYR A 420 -3.13 26.79 -23.74
N ALA A 421 -4.25 27.24 -23.19
CA ALA A 421 -5.55 26.61 -23.34
C ALA A 421 -6.64 27.66 -23.60
N GLU A 422 -7.57 27.36 -24.51
CA GLU A 422 -8.62 28.29 -24.91
C GLU A 422 -10.02 27.67 -24.87
N SER A 423 -10.87 28.16 -23.96
CA SER A 423 -12.28 27.75 -23.80
C SER A 423 -12.48 26.24 -23.59
N VAL A 424 -11.51 25.56 -22.97
CA VAL A 424 -11.48 24.11 -22.73
C VAL A 424 -11.30 23.77 -21.26
N SER A 425 -11.85 22.65 -20.82
CA SER A 425 -11.59 22.07 -19.50
C SER A 425 -10.30 21.26 -19.51
N VAL A 426 -9.34 21.56 -18.65
CA VAL A 426 -8.02 20.91 -18.61
C VAL A 426 -7.55 20.64 -17.19
N THR A 427 -6.69 19.63 -17.02
CA THR A 427 -5.97 19.36 -15.77
C THR A 427 -4.47 19.53 -16.00
N ILE A 428 -3.86 20.47 -15.28
CA ILE A 428 -2.42 20.75 -15.34
C ILE A 428 -1.86 20.50 -13.94
N LYS A 429 -1.09 19.43 -13.76
CA LYS A 429 -0.60 19.05 -12.43
C LYS A 429 0.81 18.50 -12.37
N ASN A 430 1.54 18.79 -11.29
CA ASN A 430 2.90 18.29 -11.07
C ASN A 430 3.80 18.59 -12.27
N ASN A 431 3.86 19.84 -12.72
CA ASN A 431 4.76 20.29 -13.79
C ASN A 431 5.67 21.40 -13.28
N VAL A 432 6.76 21.64 -14.02
CA VAL A 432 7.65 22.78 -13.82
C VAL A 432 7.55 23.70 -15.03
N PHE A 433 7.14 24.95 -14.85
CA PHE A 433 7.11 25.99 -15.87
C PHE A 433 8.21 27.01 -15.58
N THR A 434 9.19 27.13 -16.45
CA THR A 434 10.35 27.98 -16.18
C THR A 434 10.87 28.72 -17.40
N ASP A 435 11.39 29.93 -17.20
CA ASP A 435 12.05 30.72 -18.24
C ASP A 435 11.18 30.94 -19.51
N ASN A 436 9.85 31.01 -19.35
CA ASN A 436 8.96 31.40 -20.44
C ASN A 436 8.84 32.92 -20.50
N VAL A 437 8.96 33.48 -21.71
CA VAL A 437 9.01 34.92 -21.96
C VAL A 437 7.78 35.64 -21.40
N SER A 438 6.59 35.04 -21.55
CA SER A 438 5.36 35.56 -20.97
C SER A 438 4.88 34.66 -19.84
N ASN A 439 4.02 33.69 -20.06
CA ASN A 439 3.29 33.04 -18.95
C ASN A 439 3.73 31.60 -18.80
N GLY A 440 3.93 31.12 -17.57
CA GLY A 440 4.09 29.70 -17.32
C GLY A 440 2.84 28.94 -17.77
N ILE A 441 1.69 29.35 -17.25
CA ILE A 441 0.36 28.83 -17.63
C ILE A 441 -0.54 29.98 -18.09
N ASP A 442 -1.08 29.90 -19.31
CA ASP A 442 -2.08 30.83 -19.83
C ASP A 442 -3.38 30.08 -20.20
N ILE A 443 -4.48 30.45 -19.54
CA ILE A 443 -5.81 29.93 -19.87
C ILE A 443 -6.73 31.11 -20.20
N LYS A 444 -7.33 31.08 -21.38
CA LYS A 444 -8.34 32.05 -21.82
C LYS A 444 -9.67 31.37 -22.03
N THR A 445 -10.74 31.93 -21.49
CA THR A 445 -12.09 31.44 -21.73
C THR A 445 -12.90 32.51 -22.44
N TYR A 446 -13.28 32.25 -23.69
CA TYR A 446 -14.15 33.15 -24.47
C TYR A 446 -15.61 32.71 -24.46
N THR A 447 -15.86 31.41 -24.31
CA THR A 447 -17.20 30.82 -24.36
C THR A 447 -17.33 29.66 -23.38
N GLY A 448 -18.57 29.41 -22.94
CA GLY A 448 -18.90 28.27 -22.09
C GLY A 448 -18.45 28.44 -20.64
N SER A 449 -18.41 27.32 -19.94
CA SER A 449 -18.10 27.22 -18.51
C SER A 449 -17.10 26.09 -18.26
N PRO A 450 -15.88 26.18 -18.83
CA PRO A 450 -14.88 25.14 -18.61
C PRO A 450 -14.48 25.09 -17.14
N ALA A 451 -14.15 23.88 -16.68
CA ALA A 451 -13.59 23.64 -15.37
C ALA A 451 -12.13 23.25 -15.54
N CYS A 452 -11.21 24.05 -14.98
CA CYS A 452 -9.79 23.75 -15.06
C CYS A 452 -9.20 23.52 -13.67
N GLU A 453 -8.38 22.48 -13.57
CA GLU A 453 -7.59 22.18 -12.37
C GLU A 453 -6.12 22.49 -12.64
N ILE A 454 -5.54 23.34 -11.80
CA ILE A 454 -4.13 23.72 -11.86
C ILE A 454 -3.54 23.42 -10.48
N SER A 455 -2.90 22.25 -10.35
CA SER A 455 -2.51 21.74 -9.04
C SER A 455 -1.07 21.25 -8.92
N SER A 456 -0.39 21.54 -7.80
CA SER A 456 0.97 21.02 -7.53
C SER A 456 2.02 21.38 -8.59
N ASN A 457 1.87 22.50 -9.31
CA ASN A 457 2.86 22.94 -10.28
C ASN A 457 3.87 23.90 -9.66
N THR A 458 5.08 23.92 -10.20
CA THR A 458 6.08 24.97 -9.95
C THR A 458 6.13 25.92 -11.14
N ALA A 459 5.87 27.21 -10.95
CA ALA A 459 5.99 28.23 -11.99
C ALA A 459 7.01 29.29 -11.53
N THR A 460 8.20 29.29 -12.13
CA THR A 460 9.31 30.15 -11.70
C THR A 460 10.10 30.78 -12.85
N GLY A 461 10.50 32.04 -12.72
CA GLY A 461 11.28 32.73 -13.75
C GLY A 461 10.50 33.02 -15.04
N ASN A 462 9.17 32.99 -15.01
CA ASN A 462 8.34 33.38 -16.15
C ASN A 462 7.98 34.87 -16.05
N GLY A 463 7.40 35.43 -17.11
CA GLY A 463 6.69 36.72 -17.00
C GLY A 463 5.57 36.68 -15.97
N TYR A 464 4.48 35.94 -16.22
CA TYR A 464 3.47 35.61 -15.21
C TYR A 464 3.58 34.13 -14.83
N GLY A 465 3.37 33.80 -13.55
CA GLY A 465 3.32 32.40 -13.15
C GLY A 465 2.12 31.66 -13.74
N ILE A 466 0.93 32.09 -13.33
CA ILE A 466 -0.37 31.53 -13.75
C ILE A 466 -1.31 32.69 -14.11
N TYR A 467 -1.82 32.71 -15.34
CA TYR A 467 -2.73 33.75 -15.82
C TYR A 467 -4.02 33.15 -16.40
N LEU A 468 -5.13 33.41 -15.71
CA LEU A 468 -6.46 32.90 -16.03
C LEU A 468 -7.37 34.06 -16.42
N ARG A 469 -7.91 34.02 -17.64
CA ARG A 469 -8.70 35.11 -18.23
C ARG A 469 -10.05 34.63 -18.72
N SER A 470 -11.09 35.44 -18.50
CA SER A 470 -12.46 35.17 -18.96
C SER A 470 -12.98 36.37 -19.74
N TYR A 471 -13.66 36.13 -20.86
CA TYR A 471 -14.17 37.14 -21.79
C TYR A 471 -15.63 36.86 -22.17
N ASN A 472 -16.33 37.86 -22.73
CA ASN A 472 -17.72 37.74 -23.16
C ASN A 472 -18.62 37.15 -22.05
N SER A 473 -19.68 36.42 -22.37
CA SER A 473 -20.57 35.77 -21.38
C SER A 473 -20.06 34.41 -20.89
N SER A 474 -18.74 34.22 -20.76
CA SER A 474 -18.18 32.98 -20.22
C SER A 474 -18.28 32.92 -18.70
N ALA A 475 -18.39 31.70 -18.17
CA ALA A 475 -18.47 31.46 -16.72
C ALA A 475 -17.61 30.26 -16.28
N PRO A 476 -16.27 30.34 -16.36
CA PRO A 476 -15.38 29.25 -16.01
C PRO A 476 -15.25 29.06 -14.49
N SER A 477 -14.83 27.86 -14.12
CA SER A 477 -14.33 27.56 -12.78
C SER A 477 -12.87 27.12 -12.82
N TYR A 478 -12.07 27.71 -11.93
CA TYR A 478 -10.67 27.39 -11.75
C TYR A 478 -10.44 26.89 -10.33
N THR A 479 -9.81 25.72 -10.22
CA THR A 479 -9.26 25.21 -8.96
C THR A 479 -7.76 25.37 -9.03
N VAL A 480 -7.21 26.36 -8.33
CA VAL A 480 -5.77 26.66 -8.33
C VAL A 480 -5.20 26.27 -6.98
N SER A 481 -4.53 25.12 -6.91
CA SER A 481 -4.14 24.56 -5.61
C SER A 481 -2.72 24.01 -5.49
N ALA A 482 -2.11 24.14 -4.32
CA ALA A 482 -0.80 23.55 -4.02
C ALA A 482 0.33 23.94 -5.00
N ASN A 483 0.23 25.07 -5.70
CA ASN A 483 1.26 25.50 -6.64
C ASN A 483 2.33 26.32 -5.92
N THR A 484 3.57 26.19 -6.38
CA THR A 484 4.69 27.06 -6.00
C THR A 484 4.95 28.04 -7.14
N VAL A 485 4.69 29.31 -6.92
CA VAL A 485 4.75 30.36 -7.94
C VAL A 485 5.70 31.45 -7.47
N THR A 486 6.95 31.40 -7.94
CA THR A 486 8.04 32.25 -7.41
C THR A 486 8.86 32.94 -8.48
N ASP A 487 9.50 34.06 -8.15
CA ASP A 487 10.49 34.70 -9.02
C ASP A 487 9.98 35.04 -10.45
N ASN A 488 8.67 35.21 -10.61
CA ASN A 488 8.12 35.64 -11.90
C ASN A 488 8.24 37.16 -12.03
N THR A 489 8.57 37.67 -13.22
CA THR A 489 8.87 39.11 -13.39
C THR A 489 7.62 40.00 -13.22
N ASN A 490 6.45 39.42 -13.44
CA ASN A 490 5.14 40.04 -13.26
C ASN A 490 4.40 39.41 -12.05
N ASN A 491 3.07 39.23 -12.13
CA ASN A 491 2.32 38.64 -11.02
C ASN A 491 2.60 37.14 -10.90
N GLY A 492 2.44 36.61 -9.68
CA GLY A 492 2.41 35.18 -9.45
C GLY A 492 1.15 34.55 -10.08
N ILE A 493 0.00 34.76 -9.44
CA ILE A 493 -1.30 34.23 -9.91
C ILE A 493 -2.24 35.39 -10.27
N VAL A 494 -2.88 35.32 -11.43
CA VAL A 494 -3.86 36.31 -11.91
C VAL A 494 -5.16 35.64 -12.33
N LEU A 495 -6.27 36.10 -11.76
CA LEU A 495 -7.62 35.78 -12.23
C LEU A 495 -8.27 37.08 -12.71
N GLN A 496 -8.65 37.12 -14.00
CA GLN A 496 -9.19 38.33 -14.61
C GLN A 496 -10.43 38.08 -15.47
N SER A 497 -11.50 38.83 -15.21
CA SER A 497 -12.74 38.81 -15.99
C SER A 497 -12.91 40.09 -16.81
N PHE A 498 -13.38 39.93 -18.06
CA PHE A 498 -13.64 40.96 -19.06
C PHE A 498 -15.08 40.88 -19.59
N ASP A 499 -15.58 42.00 -20.13
CA ASP A 499 -16.89 42.13 -20.77
C ASP A 499 -18.06 41.72 -19.86
N SER A 500 -18.76 40.63 -20.16
CA SER A 500 -19.93 40.12 -19.43
C SER A 500 -19.66 38.79 -18.71
N SER A 501 -18.39 38.48 -18.42
CA SER A 501 -17.98 37.19 -17.86
C SER A 501 -18.11 37.15 -16.34
N ALA A 502 -18.15 35.93 -15.79
CA ALA A 502 -18.19 35.70 -14.36
C ALA A 502 -17.29 34.52 -13.96
N ILE A 503 -16.29 34.76 -13.11
CA ILE A 503 -15.42 33.68 -12.61
C ILE A 503 -15.89 33.23 -11.24
N THR A 504 -16.05 31.91 -11.05
CA THR A 504 -16.30 31.30 -9.74
C THR A 504 -15.20 30.29 -9.45
N SER A 505 -14.33 30.52 -8.46
CA SER A 505 -13.07 29.77 -8.36
C SER A 505 -12.52 29.69 -6.94
N SER A 506 -11.56 28.79 -6.73
CA SER A 506 -10.82 28.67 -5.48
C SER A 506 -9.31 28.79 -5.71
N VAL A 507 -8.63 29.45 -4.77
CA VAL A 507 -7.16 29.58 -4.74
C VAL A 507 -6.69 29.11 -3.38
N SER A 508 -6.05 27.93 -3.30
CA SER A 508 -5.72 27.34 -2.01
C SER A 508 -4.43 26.55 -1.91
N GLY A 509 -3.77 26.58 -0.75
CA GLY A 509 -2.53 25.81 -0.57
C GLY A 509 -1.34 26.28 -1.40
N ASN A 510 -1.41 27.43 -2.06
CA ASN A 510 -0.34 27.89 -2.95
C ASN A 510 0.72 28.68 -2.18
N THR A 511 1.97 28.59 -2.63
CA THR A 511 3.06 29.48 -2.23
C THR A 511 3.33 30.48 -3.35
N MET A 512 3.18 31.77 -3.07
CA MET A 512 3.38 32.88 -3.98
C MET A 512 4.42 33.84 -3.40
N SER A 513 5.69 33.71 -3.81
CA SER A 513 6.76 34.55 -3.27
C SER A 513 7.68 35.16 -4.30
N ASP A 514 8.29 36.29 -3.96
CA ASP A 514 9.35 36.92 -4.78
C ASP A 514 8.91 37.26 -6.21
N ASN A 515 7.59 37.38 -6.45
CA ASN A 515 7.06 37.78 -7.75
C ASN A 515 7.06 39.31 -7.87
N GLY A 516 7.24 39.78 -9.11
CA GLY A 516 7.21 41.20 -9.45
C GLY A 516 8.55 41.92 -9.41
N SER A 517 9.67 41.17 -9.34
CA SER A 517 11.01 41.74 -9.27
C SER A 517 11.30 42.65 -10.49
N GLY A 518 11.39 43.96 -10.25
CA GLY A 518 11.88 44.93 -11.23
C GLY A 518 10.84 45.73 -12.03
N ALA A 519 9.54 45.63 -11.76
CA ALA A 519 8.53 46.47 -12.42
C ALA A 519 7.36 46.87 -11.51
N ALA A 520 6.89 48.11 -11.65
CA ALA A 520 5.76 48.63 -10.87
C ALA A 520 4.44 47.94 -11.26
N ASN A 521 3.66 47.52 -10.25
CA ASN A 521 2.30 46.95 -10.30
C ASN A 521 2.16 45.42 -10.31
N HIS A 522 3.20 44.69 -9.95
CA HIS A 522 3.17 43.23 -9.87
C HIS A 522 2.89 42.71 -8.44
N ASN A 523 2.24 41.55 -8.31
CA ASN A 523 1.68 41.09 -7.04
C ASN A 523 1.74 39.57 -6.94
N GLY A 524 1.75 39.04 -5.72
CA GLY A 524 1.64 37.59 -5.49
C GLY A 524 0.34 37.03 -6.08
N LEU A 525 -0.79 37.59 -5.67
CA LEU A 525 -2.13 37.29 -6.18
C LEU A 525 -2.85 38.54 -6.68
N SER A 526 -3.37 38.51 -7.90
CA SER A 526 -4.18 39.59 -8.49
C SER A 526 -5.56 39.10 -8.90
N LEU A 527 -6.61 39.70 -8.34
CA LEU A 527 -8.01 39.45 -8.70
C LEU A 527 -8.58 40.70 -9.35
N LEU A 528 -8.98 40.60 -10.62
CA LEU A 528 -9.27 41.74 -11.47
C LEU A 528 -10.60 41.57 -12.23
N ALA A 529 -11.60 42.40 -11.92
CA ALA A 529 -12.90 42.43 -12.59
C ALA A 529 -13.05 43.71 -13.41
N LYS A 530 -13.08 43.58 -14.74
CA LYS A 530 -13.18 44.68 -15.69
C LYS A 530 -14.58 44.77 -16.30
N ASP A 531 -14.98 45.95 -16.77
CA ASP A 531 -16.18 46.20 -17.60
C ASP A 531 -17.49 45.73 -16.93
N GLY A 532 -17.57 45.79 -15.59
CA GLY A 532 -18.75 45.38 -14.82
C GLY A 532 -18.88 43.88 -14.54
N THR A 533 -17.86 43.07 -14.86
CA THR A 533 -17.83 41.62 -14.59
C THR A 533 -17.86 41.23 -13.11
N THR A 534 -18.04 39.94 -12.82
CA THR A 534 -18.09 39.42 -11.44
C THR A 534 -17.00 38.40 -11.16
N LEU A 535 -16.37 38.50 -9.99
CA LEU A 535 -15.49 37.48 -9.41
C LEU A 535 -16.09 36.93 -8.12
N ASN A 536 -16.25 35.60 -8.03
CA ASN A 536 -16.65 34.88 -6.82
C ASN A 536 -15.50 33.94 -6.40
N ILE A 537 -14.62 34.40 -5.51
CA ILE A 537 -13.33 33.72 -5.25
C ILE A 537 -13.18 33.39 -3.77
N SER A 538 -12.98 32.10 -3.46
CA SER A 538 -12.59 31.64 -2.12
C SER A 538 -11.08 31.43 -2.05
N VAL A 539 -10.42 32.04 -1.06
CA VAL A 539 -8.96 32.02 -0.91
C VAL A 539 -8.55 31.56 0.48
N TYR A 540 -7.85 30.43 0.59
CA TYR A 540 -7.51 29.82 1.87
C TYR A 540 -6.19 29.02 1.87
N ARG A 541 -5.49 28.97 3.00
CA ARG A 541 -4.26 28.16 3.18
C ARG A 541 -3.12 28.52 2.22
N ASN A 542 -3.03 29.76 1.76
CA ASN A 542 -1.94 30.19 0.89
C ASN A 542 -0.82 30.87 1.70
N ILE A 543 0.42 30.74 1.23
CA ILE A 543 1.57 31.53 1.67
C ILE A 543 1.83 32.58 0.60
N ILE A 544 1.74 33.87 0.95
CA ILE A 544 1.92 35.00 0.03
C ILE A 544 2.91 35.98 0.64
N SER A 545 4.17 35.94 0.20
CA SER A 545 5.24 36.69 0.87
C SER A 545 6.29 37.28 -0.08
N SER A 546 6.98 38.33 0.35
CA SER A 546 8.12 38.90 -0.38
C SER A 546 7.82 39.35 -1.83
N ASN A 547 6.56 39.60 -2.18
CA ASN A 547 6.20 40.07 -3.52
C ASN A 547 6.36 41.59 -3.63
N ASP A 548 6.67 42.07 -4.83
CA ASP A 548 6.90 43.49 -5.13
C ASP A 548 5.93 44.02 -6.21
N PRO A 549 5.11 45.06 -5.93
CA PRO A 549 4.94 45.72 -4.63
C PRO A 549 4.03 45.04 -3.61
N VAL A 550 3.10 44.16 -3.97
CA VAL A 550 2.03 43.74 -3.03
C VAL A 550 1.79 42.24 -2.98
N GLY A 551 1.44 41.72 -1.81
CA GLY A 551 1.00 40.33 -1.66
C GLY A 551 -0.30 40.04 -2.42
N VAL A 552 -1.40 40.65 -1.98
CA VAL A 552 -2.72 40.51 -2.61
C VAL A 552 -3.23 41.83 -3.18
N ARG A 553 -3.64 41.83 -4.46
CA ARG A 553 -4.31 42.96 -5.12
C ARG A 553 -5.74 42.60 -5.50
N ILE A 554 -6.70 43.39 -5.01
CA ILE A 554 -8.11 43.34 -5.43
C ILE A 554 -8.44 44.58 -6.24
N GLY A 555 -8.67 44.38 -7.55
CA GLY A 555 -8.98 45.40 -8.53
C GLY A 555 -7.82 46.31 -8.92
N SER A 556 -8.13 47.44 -9.57
CA SER A 556 -7.15 48.35 -10.15
C SER A 556 -7.67 49.78 -10.19
N THR A 557 -6.77 50.76 -10.14
CA THR A 557 -7.07 52.20 -10.31
C THR A 557 -7.25 52.59 -11.78
N VAL A 558 -6.95 51.70 -12.71
CA VAL A 558 -7.15 51.92 -14.15
C VAL A 558 -8.64 51.99 -14.44
N ALA A 559 -9.04 52.87 -15.36
CA ALA A 559 -10.43 52.99 -15.81
C ALA A 559 -10.99 51.63 -16.26
N ASN A 560 -12.27 51.38 -15.96
CA ASN A 560 -13.02 50.17 -16.28
C ASN A 560 -12.78 48.94 -15.39
N TYR A 561 -11.93 48.98 -14.35
CA TYR A 561 -11.91 47.93 -13.31
C TYR A 561 -13.00 48.15 -12.25
N ASN A 562 -14.25 48.20 -12.71
CA ASN A 562 -15.44 48.54 -11.93
C ASN A 562 -16.38 47.33 -11.71
N GLY A 563 -15.86 46.11 -11.77
CA GLY A 563 -16.64 44.90 -11.55
C GLY A 563 -17.03 44.65 -10.10
N THR A 564 -17.76 43.56 -9.87
CA THR A 564 -18.17 43.08 -8.55
C THR A 564 -17.17 42.04 -8.02
N TYR A 565 -16.68 42.25 -6.79
CA TYR A 565 -15.69 41.39 -6.15
C TYR A 565 -16.29 40.71 -4.92
N ASN A 566 -16.87 39.53 -5.12
CA ASN A 566 -17.28 38.64 -4.04
C ASN A 566 -16.08 37.74 -3.67
N VAL A 567 -15.15 38.29 -2.88
CA VAL A 567 -13.91 37.61 -2.53
C VAL A 567 -13.90 37.32 -1.03
N ASP A 568 -13.52 36.11 -0.65
CA ASP A 568 -13.52 35.63 0.73
C ASP A 568 -12.16 35.00 1.09
N PHE A 569 -11.41 35.71 1.92
CA PHE A 569 -10.17 35.24 2.53
C PHE A 569 -10.39 34.69 3.95
N GLY A 570 -11.64 34.52 4.39
CA GLY A 570 -12.00 34.01 5.71
C GLY A 570 -13.11 34.82 6.36
N GLY A 571 -14.11 34.13 6.94
CA GLY A 571 -15.23 34.76 7.66
C GLY A 571 -16.31 35.39 6.77
N GLY A 572 -16.17 35.30 5.44
CA GLY A 572 -17.10 35.84 4.46
C GLY A 572 -18.22 34.87 4.05
N SER A 573 -18.99 35.30 3.04
CA SER A 573 -20.19 34.60 2.57
C SER A 573 -19.91 33.39 1.68
N LEU A 574 -18.68 33.21 1.20
CA LEU A 574 -18.29 32.06 0.39
C LEU A 574 -17.79 30.88 1.25
N GLY A 575 -17.70 31.05 2.56
CA GLY A 575 -17.31 30.01 3.50
C GLY A 575 -15.81 29.68 3.42
N SER A 576 -14.97 30.62 3.03
CA SER A 576 -13.51 30.42 3.09
C SER A 576 -13.07 30.21 4.55
N GLU A 577 -12.21 29.22 4.77
CA GLU A 577 -11.60 28.98 6.09
C GLU A 577 -10.60 30.09 6.47
N GLY A 578 -10.10 30.84 5.49
CA GLY A 578 -8.93 31.70 5.63
C GLY A 578 -7.66 30.87 5.82
N LEU A 579 -6.98 31.01 6.95
CA LEU A 579 -5.72 30.32 7.24
C LEU A 579 -4.61 30.65 6.24
N ASN A 580 -4.62 31.85 5.64
CA ASN A 580 -3.54 32.31 4.78
C ASN A 580 -2.41 32.93 5.63
N SER A 581 -1.19 32.87 5.12
CA SER A 581 0.03 33.49 5.65
C SER A 581 0.46 34.58 4.68
N ILE A 582 0.17 35.85 4.97
CA ILE A 582 0.39 36.98 4.05
C ILE A 582 1.31 38.01 4.73
N TYR A 583 2.57 38.09 4.32
CA TYR A 583 3.56 38.87 5.06
C TYR A 583 4.78 39.29 4.23
N SER A 584 5.51 40.30 4.72
CA SER A 584 6.79 40.74 4.15
C SER A 584 6.73 41.14 2.67
N ASN A 585 5.56 41.53 2.16
CA ASN A 585 5.45 42.11 0.82
C ASN A 585 5.91 43.58 0.86
N VAL A 586 6.43 44.09 -0.25
CA VAL A 586 7.23 45.32 -0.26
C VAL A 586 6.45 46.57 0.17
N LEU A 587 5.25 46.77 -0.36
CA LEU A 587 4.42 47.95 -0.13
C LEU A 587 3.24 47.64 0.78
N TYR A 588 2.46 46.60 0.45
CA TYR A 588 1.31 46.15 1.23
C TYR A 588 1.24 44.63 1.20
N ASP A 589 0.79 44.02 2.28
CA ASP A 589 0.41 42.60 2.28
C ASP A 589 -0.95 42.43 1.60
N TYR A 590 -1.85 43.38 1.81
CA TYR A 590 -3.17 43.39 1.18
C TYR A 590 -3.56 44.78 0.70
N ASN A 591 -3.90 44.90 -0.58
CA ASN A 591 -4.38 46.15 -1.16
C ASN A 591 -5.72 45.94 -1.85
N ASN A 592 -6.77 46.39 -1.17
CA ASN A 592 -8.11 46.46 -1.69
C ASN A 592 -8.37 47.83 -2.32
N LEU A 593 -8.52 47.88 -3.64
CA LEU A 593 -8.86 49.11 -4.35
C LEU A 593 -10.38 49.29 -4.55
N GLN A 594 -11.19 48.43 -3.94
CA GLN A 594 -12.65 48.50 -4.00
C GLN A 594 -13.22 49.30 -2.84
N ALA A 595 -14.42 49.86 -3.05
CA ALA A 595 -15.17 50.55 -2.00
C ALA A 595 -15.75 49.58 -0.96
N SER A 596 -16.07 48.35 -1.37
CA SER A 596 -16.59 47.31 -0.48
C SER A 596 -15.48 46.72 0.39
N THR A 597 -15.80 46.46 1.65
CA THR A 597 -14.93 45.71 2.56
C THR A 597 -14.80 44.25 2.10
N ILE A 598 -13.57 43.76 1.99
CA ILE A 598 -13.29 42.34 1.72
C ILE A 598 -13.01 41.62 3.04
N SER A 599 -13.64 40.45 3.23
CA SER A 599 -13.44 39.63 4.42
C SER A 599 -12.12 38.88 4.34
N ALA A 600 -11.26 39.06 5.34
CA ALA A 600 -9.94 38.45 5.47
C ALA A 600 -9.65 38.04 6.93
N GLN A 601 -10.66 37.52 7.61
CA GLN A 601 -10.54 37.00 8.98
C GLN A 601 -9.75 35.69 9.01
N SER A 602 -9.27 35.29 10.18
CA SER A 602 -8.57 34.02 10.37
C SER A 602 -7.30 33.84 9.52
N ASN A 603 -6.59 34.93 9.21
CA ASN A 603 -5.30 34.91 8.50
C ASN A 603 -4.16 35.38 9.40
N TRP A 604 -2.93 34.95 9.10
CA TRP A 604 -1.71 35.42 9.75
C TRP A 604 -0.98 36.45 8.87
N TRP A 605 -0.53 37.54 9.49
CA TRP A 605 0.04 38.70 8.80
C TRP A 605 1.54 38.91 9.09
N GLY A 606 2.27 37.86 9.46
CA GLY A 606 3.71 37.94 9.74
C GLY A 606 4.08 38.41 11.15
N THR A 607 3.12 38.90 11.93
CA THR A 607 3.30 39.41 13.30
C THR A 607 2.16 38.94 14.20
N ALA A 608 2.35 39.08 15.52
CA ALA A 608 1.29 38.77 16.50
C ALA A 608 0.12 39.80 16.47
N ASP A 609 0.40 41.02 16.01
CA ASP A 609 -0.57 42.11 15.86
C ASP A 609 -0.36 42.82 14.51
N PRO A 610 -1.31 42.73 13.57
CA PRO A 610 -1.21 43.34 12.25
C PRO A 610 -1.13 44.87 12.32
N GLN A 611 -0.19 45.44 11.58
CA GLN A 611 0.01 46.88 11.49
C GLN A 611 -0.87 47.46 10.39
N ALA A 612 -1.51 48.61 10.65
CA ALA A 612 -2.37 49.27 9.67
C ALA A 612 -1.65 49.57 8.33
N SER A 613 -0.32 49.75 8.36
CA SER A 613 0.50 49.96 7.16
C SER A 613 0.59 48.74 6.23
N GLN A 614 0.24 47.53 6.70
CA GLN A 614 0.19 46.32 5.88
C GLN A 614 -1.00 46.32 4.91
N PHE A 615 -1.98 47.19 5.14
CA PHE A 615 -3.25 47.23 4.44
C PHE A 615 -3.45 48.56 3.70
N ASN A 616 -4.03 48.47 2.51
CA ASN A 616 -4.61 49.62 1.83
C ASN A 616 -6.07 49.33 1.45
N GLY A 617 -6.96 50.27 1.72
CA GLY A 617 -8.40 50.16 1.49
C GLY A 617 -9.17 49.41 2.59
N ALA A 618 -10.44 49.08 2.31
CA ALA A 618 -11.35 48.48 3.29
C ALA A 618 -11.15 46.96 3.39
N VAL A 619 -10.47 46.50 4.44
CA VAL A 619 -10.21 45.07 4.69
C VAL A 619 -10.67 44.71 6.09
N ASP A 620 -11.49 43.66 6.21
CA ASP A 620 -11.84 43.09 7.52
C ASP A 620 -10.85 41.96 7.87
N TYR A 621 -9.76 42.35 8.54
CA TYR A 621 -8.75 41.43 9.07
C TYR A 621 -8.98 41.10 10.56
N SER A 622 -10.20 41.32 11.07
CA SER A 622 -10.54 40.96 12.45
C SER A 622 -10.37 39.45 12.70
N HIS A 623 -10.21 39.05 13.97
CA HIS A 623 -9.92 37.67 14.33
C HIS A 623 -8.71 37.08 13.59
N TRP A 624 -7.63 37.85 13.45
CA TRP A 624 -6.37 37.37 12.87
C TRP A 624 -5.74 36.26 13.72
N LEU A 625 -4.89 35.46 13.10
CA LEU A 625 -4.13 34.41 13.75
C LEU A 625 -2.87 34.99 14.40
N VAL A 626 -2.50 34.49 15.57
CA VAL A 626 -1.30 34.93 16.32
C VAL A 626 -0.04 34.15 15.93
N SER A 627 -0.17 33.11 15.12
CA SER A 627 0.91 32.26 14.63
C SER A 627 0.63 31.81 13.20
N ASP A 628 1.70 31.50 12.46
CA ASP A 628 1.62 30.98 11.10
C ASP A 628 0.83 29.65 11.06
N PRO A 629 -0.25 29.54 10.26
CA PRO A 629 -1.00 28.30 10.08
C PRO A 629 -0.41 27.34 9.04
N ASN A 630 0.60 27.74 8.24
CA ASN A 630 1.12 26.95 7.10
C ASN A 630 2.60 26.59 7.19
#